data_AF-A0A158JMQ5-F1
#
_entry.id   AF-A0A158JMQ5-F1
#
_cell.length_a   1.000
_cell.length_b   1.000
_cell.length_c   1.000
_cell.angle_alpha   90.00
_cell.angle_beta   90.00
_cell.angle_gamma   90.00
#
_symmetry.space_group_name_H-M   'P 1'
#
loop_
_entity.id
_entity.type
_entity.pdbx_description
1 polymer ?
#
loop_
_entity_poly.entity_id
_entity_poly.type
_entity_poly.pdbx_seq_one_letter_code
_entity_poly.pdbx_strand_id
1 'polypeptide(L)'
;MSTLKFSSSLPLGRKCAYWRFSISHDKRTSMKLVIALCASTIIAAGCGGGGDSNNTNSANNTPAAPAPNAAQGLYSGSDANNNVVGGVVLDSGAFYFVYANTDASALGLVQGTASASHGTFQADNARTFDIVGKAAIDTPVLAGYNERNSLVGVTYTSAAKQSSIKVNLVYDAAYERPVSLSSVAGSYSGAAGSTKGGEATTFTIGQDGSIQGSGVSGCTFSGTTTPHGDKNFLDATVKFGPAPCLYPGMTLTGVVFFTSNEVLAGLTLPDRSDAFVVAGTK
;
A
#
# COMPACT_ATOMS: atom_id res chain seq x y z
N MET A 1 19.20 2.31 0.33
CA MET A 1 18.10 2.00 -0.60
C MET A 1 17.85 0.51 -0.47
N SER A 2 16.85 0.12 0.32
CA SER A 2 16.55 -1.30 0.58
C SER A 2 15.76 -1.84 -0.62
N THR A 3 16.22 -2.91 -1.24
CA THR A 3 15.54 -3.52 -2.39
C THR A 3 14.93 -4.84 -1.94
N LEU A 4 13.61 -5.02 -2.10
CA LEU A 4 12.98 -6.33 -1.96
C LEU A 4 13.46 -7.24 -3.09
N LYS A 5 13.74 -8.51 -2.75
CA LYS A 5 14.02 -9.58 -3.72
C LYS A 5 13.27 -10.84 -3.31
N PHE A 6 12.40 -11.32 -4.19
CA PHE A 6 11.77 -12.65 -4.14
C PHE A 6 12.66 -13.69 -4.82
N SER A 7 12.80 -14.84 -4.20
CA SER A 7 13.33 -16.06 -4.83
C SER A 7 12.36 -17.23 -4.60
N SER A 8 12.01 -17.91 -5.68
CA SER A 8 11.24 -19.15 -5.65
C SER A 8 12.19 -20.33 -5.46
N SER A 9 12.05 -21.06 -4.35
CA SER A 9 12.65 -22.40 -4.22
C SER A 9 11.55 -23.40 -3.89
N LEU A 10 11.25 -24.30 -4.81
CA LEU A 10 10.37 -25.46 -4.62
C LEU A 10 11.15 -26.55 -3.85
N PRO A 11 10.81 -26.90 -2.60
CA PRO A 11 11.23 -28.17 -2.04
C PRO A 11 10.25 -29.25 -2.53
N LEU A 12 10.77 -30.33 -3.11
CA LEU A 12 9.98 -31.51 -3.42
C LEU A 12 9.25 -32.00 -2.15
N GLY A 13 7.91 -32.01 -2.19
CA GLY A 13 7.09 -32.75 -1.24
C GLY A 13 6.15 -31.97 -0.30
N ARG A 14 6.03 -30.64 -0.39
CA ARG A 14 5.01 -29.87 0.39
C ARG A 14 4.10 -29.07 -0.54
N LYS A 15 2.78 -29.19 -0.34
CA LYS A 15 1.72 -28.55 -1.16
C LYS A 15 1.54 -27.04 -0.94
N CYS A 16 2.49 -26.36 -0.31
CA CYS A 16 2.52 -24.90 -0.21
C CYS A 16 3.84 -24.38 -0.77
N ALA A 17 3.76 -23.48 -1.75
CA ALA A 17 4.92 -22.75 -2.24
C ALA A 17 5.50 -21.89 -1.10
N TYR A 18 6.78 -22.07 -0.79
CA TYR A 18 7.51 -21.25 0.16
C TYR A 18 8.30 -20.19 -0.61
N TRP A 19 8.15 -18.93 -0.19
CA TRP A 19 8.94 -17.83 -0.70
C TRP A 19 10.17 -17.63 0.20
N ARG A 20 11.28 -17.15 -0.37
CA ARG A 20 12.42 -16.66 0.41
C ARG A 20 12.56 -15.16 0.19
N PHE A 21 12.43 -14.40 1.26
CA PHE A 21 12.78 -12.98 1.29
C PHE A 21 14.24 -12.83 1.69
N SER A 22 15.03 -12.06 0.94
CA SER A 22 16.39 -11.71 1.36
C SER A 22 16.63 -10.22 1.21
N ILE A 23 16.87 -9.55 2.34
CA ILE A 23 17.35 -8.16 2.37
C ILE A 23 18.87 -8.22 2.19
N SER A 24 19.35 -7.83 1.01
CA SER A 24 20.77 -7.56 0.81
C SER A 24 21.12 -6.22 1.47
N HIS A 25 21.77 -6.29 2.63
CA HIS A 25 22.38 -5.11 3.24
C HIS A 25 23.70 -4.82 2.55
N ASP A 26 23.76 -3.74 1.76
CA ASP A 26 25.04 -3.21 1.31
C ASP A 26 25.75 -2.56 2.50
N LYS A 27 26.68 -3.30 3.10
CA LYS A 27 27.59 -2.80 4.15
C LYS A 27 28.63 -1.90 3.50
N ARG A 28 28.39 -0.58 3.46
CA ARG A 28 29.46 0.44 3.50
C ARG A 28 28.88 1.85 3.63
N THR A 29 29.02 2.44 4.82
CA THR A 29 29.98 3.53 5.13
C THR A 29 29.62 4.15 6.47
N SER A 30 30.55 4.05 7.44
CA SER A 30 30.52 4.77 8.71
C SER A 30 30.67 6.26 8.45
N MET A 31 29.64 7.07 8.72
CA MET A 31 29.76 8.53 8.75
C MET A 31 29.73 9.01 10.20
N LYS A 32 30.84 9.61 10.63
CA LYS A 32 31.03 10.20 11.95
C LYS A 32 30.11 11.41 12.08
N LEU A 33 29.25 11.41 13.10
CA LEU A 33 28.39 12.52 13.46
C LEU A 33 29.23 13.59 14.19
N VAL A 34 29.42 14.76 13.56
CA VAL A 34 29.90 15.98 14.23
C VAL A 34 28.67 16.81 14.57
N ILE A 35 28.38 16.93 15.87
CA ILE A 35 27.29 17.74 16.39
C ILE A 35 27.79 19.19 16.50
N ALA A 36 27.23 20.09 15.68
CA ALA A 36 27.37 21.53 15.86
C ALA A 36 26.03 22.08 16.37
N LEU A 37 26.01 22.49 17.65
CA LEU A 37 24.92 23.30 18.21
C LEU A 37 24.95 24.69 17.55
N CYS A 38 23.86 25.07 16.91
CA CYS A 38 23.56 26.47 16.60
C CYS A 38 22.14 26.78 17.05
N ALA A 39 22.04 27.54 18.13
CA ALA A 39 20.81 28.18 18.56
C ALA A 39 20.45 29.26 17.54
N SER A 40 19.20 29.29 17.08
CA SER A 40 18.69 30.40 16.27
C SER A 40 17.24 30.67 16.63
N THR A 41 17.06 31.82 17.26
CA THR A 41 15.83 32.52 17.58
C THR A 41 15.09 32.93 16.30
N ILE A 42 13.77 32.72 16.25
CA ILE A 42 12.91 33.24 15.17
C ILE A 42 12.03 34.35 15.75
N ILE A 43 12.24 35.55 15.21
CA ILE A 43 11.40 36.75 15.41
C ILE A 43 10.23 36.61 14.44
N ALA A 44 9.00 36.75 14.94
CA ALA A 44 7.79 36.80 14.12
C ALA A 44 7.71 38.14 13.39
N ALA A 45 7.81 38.10 12.06
CA ALA A 45 7.44 39.19 11.17
C ALA A 45 6.34 38.68 10.22
N GLY A 46 5.15 39.23 10.33
CA GLY A 46 4.03 38.99 9.43
C GLY A 46 3.35 40.32 9.07
N CYS A 47 3.69 40.82 7.89
CA CYS A 47 3.01 41.84 7.09
C CYS A 47 1.48 41.54 7.04
N GLY A 48 0.51 42.45 7.11
CA GLY A 48 0.42 43.81 6.56
C GLY A 48 -0.38 43.79 5.24
N GLY A 49 -1.56 44.42 5.19
CA GLY A 49 -2.22 44.87 3.95
C GLY A 49 -3.72 44.58 3.83
N GLY A 50 -4.56 45.63 3.92
CA GLY A 50 -6.02 45.59 3.69
C GLY A 50 -6.46 46.19 2.34
N GLY A 51 -7.77 46.23 2.11
CA GLY A 51 -8.39 47.01 1.02
C GLY A 51 -9.83 46.59 0.68
N ASP A 52 -10.80 47.41 1.08
CA ASP A 52 -12.22 47.36 0.72
C ASP A 52 -12.49 47.85 -0.72
N SER A 53 -13.46 47.22 -1.43
CA SER A 53 -14.64 47.86 -2.06
C SER A 53 -15.22 47.08 -3.26
N ASN A 54 -16.52 46.80 -3.17
CA ASN A 54 -17.55 46.52 -4.21
C ASN A 54 -17.13 46.63 -5.70
N ASN A 55 -17.41 45.58 -6.49
CA ASN A 55 -18.43 45.59 -7.55
C ASN A 55 -18.61 44.19 -8.19
N THR A 56 -19.83 43.92 -8.62
CA THR A 56 -20.41 42.72 -9.22
C THR A 56 -19.62 42.06 -10.36
N ASN A 57 -19.33 40.76 -10.27
CA ASN A 57 -19.79 39.75 -11.23
C ASN A 57 -19.33 38.33 -10.87
N SER A 58 -20.31 37.42 -10.72
CA SER A 58 -20.22 35.97 -10.92
C SER A 58 -18.93 35.26 -10.46
N ALA A 59 -18.76 35.09 -9.14
CA ALA A 59 -17.86 34.07 -8.62
C ALA A 59 -18.51 32.70 -8.83
N ASN A 60 -18.02 31.99 -9.84
CA ASN A 60 -18.30 30.57 -10.05
C ASN A 60 -17.80 29.84 -8.79
N ASN A 61 -18.74 29.45 -7.91
CA ASN A 61 -18.47 28.65 -6.72
C ASN A 61 -18.11 27.22 -7.14
N THR A 62 -16.96 27.04 -7.79
CA THR A 62 -16.35 25.72 -7.90
C THR A 62 -15.66 25.45 -6.56
N PRO A 63 -16.06 24.41 -5.81
CA PRO A 63 -15.36 24.05 -4.59
C PRO A 63 -13.88 23.87 -4.89
N ALA A 64 -13.01 24.53 -4.11
CA ALA A 64 -11.58 24.26 -4.18
C ALA A 64 -11.38 22.75 -3.95
N ALA A 65 -10.61 22.10 -4.83
CA ALA A 65 -10.28 20.70 -4.68
C ALA A 65 -9.74 20.47 -3.25
N PRO A 66 -10.16 19.40 -2.56
CA PRO A 66 -9.65 19.10 -1.22
C PRO A 66 -8.12 19.15 -1.23
N ALA A 67 -7.53 19.76 -0.20
CA ALA A 67 -6.08 19.74 -0.05
C ALA A 67 -5.64 18.27 0.00
N PRO A 68 -4.63 17.87 -0.80
CA PRO A 68 -4.21 16.48 -0.84
C PRO A 68 -3.68 16.05 0.53
N ASN A 69 -3.91 14.80 0.90
CA ASN A 69 -3.41 14.24 2.14
C ASN A 69 -1.89 14.40 2.22
N ALA A 70 -1.40 15.11 3.24
CA ALA A 70 0.02 15.41 3.41
C ALA A 70 0.89 14.17 3.70
N ALA A 71 0.27 13.08 4.16
CA ALA A 71 0.92 11.79 4.35
C ALA A 71 0.79 10.86 3.13
N GLN A 72 0.30 11.35 1.98
CA GLN A 72 0.29 10.56 0.75
C GLN A 72 1.70 10.11 0.37
N GLY A 73 1.82 8.92 -0.20
CA GLY A 73 3.12 8.39 -0.58
C GLY A 73 3.12 6.89 -0.76
N LEU A 74 4.18 6.40 -1.41
CA LEU A 74 4.58 5.00 -1.37
C LEU A 74 5.53 4.84 -0.17
N TYR A 75 5.32 3.80 0.62
CA TYR A 75 6.12 3.54 1.81
C TYR A 75 6.53 2.08 1.89
N SER A 76 7.72 1.86 2.46
CA SER A 76 8.21 0.52 2.77
C SER A 76 8.97 0.49 4.11
N GLY A 77 8.98 -0.65 4.77
CA GLY A 77 9.64 -0.80 6.06
C GLY A 77 9.30 -2.13 6.73
N SER A 78 9.17 -2.10 8.06
CA SER A 78 8.82 -3.29 8.83
C SER A 78 7.98 -2.97 10.04
N ASP A 79 7.35 -4.01 10.60
CA ASP A 79 6.67 -3.94 11.89
C ASP A 79 7.48 -4.62 13.01
N ALA A 80 6.97 -4.55 14.24
CA ALA A 80 7.60 -5.15 15.42
C ALA A 80 7.59 -6.70 15.41
N ASN A 81 6.82 -7.32 14.52
CA ASN A 81 6.79 -8.76 14.32
C ASN A 81 7.77 -9.22 13.22
N ASN A 82 8.61 -8.31 12.74
CA ASN A 82 9.53 -8.51 11.63
C ASN A 82 8.84 -8.83 10.30
N ASN A 83 7.58 -8.43 10.13
CA ASN A 83 6.96 -8.44 8.81
C ASN A 83 7.55 -7.32 7.98
N VAL A 84 7.84 -7.60 6.71
CA VAL A 84 8.11 -6.56 5.71
C VAL A 84 6.78 -5.92 5.36
N VAL A 85 6.72 -4.59 5.39
CA VAL A 85 5.52 -3.82 5.09
C VAL A 85 5.79 -2.93 3.90
N GLY A 86 4.90 -2.95 2.91
CA GLY A 86 4.95 -2.10 1.74
C GLY A 86 3.55 -1.66 1.33
N GLY A 87 3.40 -0.42 0.88
CA GLY A 87 2.08 0.07 0.53
C GLY A 87 2.02 1.55 0.21
N VAL A 88 0.80 2.02 0.01
CA VAL A 88 0.53 3.39 -0.46
C VAL A 88 -0.51 4.07 0.42
N VAL A 89 -0.32 5.36 0.64
CA VAL A 89 -1.33 6.30 1.10
C VAL A 89 -1.71 7.19 -0.08
N LEU A 90 -2.99 7.22 -0.43
CA LEU A 90 -3.54 8.00 -1.53
C LEU A 90 -3.77 9.45 -1.09
N ASP A 91 -3.91 10.34 -2.07
CA ASP A 91 -4.27 11.76 -1.89
C ASP A 91 -5.60 11.95 -1.14
N SER A 92 -6.55 11.02 -1.32
CA SER A 92 -7.83 10.93 -0.62
C SER A 92 -7.70 10.50 0.85
N GLY A 93 -6.53 10.03 1.27
CA GLY A 93 -6.27 9.43 2.58
C GLY A 93 -6.62 7.96 2.70
N ALA A 94 -7.20 7.33 1.66
CA ALA A 94 -7.26 5.87 1.60
C ALA A 94 -5.83 5.29 1.63
N PHE A 95 -5.62 4.16 2.29
CA PHE A 95 -4.31 3.51 2.32
C PHE A 95 -4.42 2.00 2.22
N TYR A 96 -3.37 1.38 1.70
CA TYR A 96 -3.24 -0.05 1.47
C TYR A 96 -1.81 -0.46 1.83
N PHE A 97 -1.63 -1.17 2.95
CA PHE A 97 -0.34 -1.69 3.40
C PHE A 97 -0.36 -3.21 3.40
N VAL A 98 0.38 -3.81 2.49
CA VAL A 98 0.62 -5.26 2.48
C VAL A 98 1.74 -5.56 3.45
N TYR A 99 1.56 -6.55 4.32
CA TYR A 99 2.62 -7.09 5.15
C TYR A 99 2.87 -8.55 4.82
N ALA A 100 4.13 -8.98 4.87
CA ALA A 100 4.52 -10.36 4.61
C ALA A 100 5.75 -10.79 5.43
N ASN A 101 5.79 -12.07 5.82
CA ASN A 101 6.93 -12.71 6.45
C ASN A 101 6.94 -14.21 6.12
N THR A 102 7.99 -14.70 5.48
CA THR A 102 8.09 -16.13 5.11
C THR A 102 8.41 -17.04 6.28
N ASP A 103 9.21 -16.55 7.23
CA ASP A 103 9.66 -17.36 8.36
C ASP A 103 8.51 -17.58 9.33
N ALA A 104 7.71 -16.54 9.57
CA ALA A 104 6.50 -16.60 10.39
C ALA A 104 5.25 -17.06 9.60
N SER A 105 5.35 -17.24 8.28
CA SER A 105 4.21 -17.49 7.40
C SER A 105 3.08 -16.47 7.60
N ALA A 106 3.40 -15.19 7.50
CA ALA A 106 2.44 -14.09 7.57
C ALA A 106 2.23 -13.46 6.19
N LEU A 107 0.98 -13.17 5.87
CA LEU A 107 0.58 -12.37 4.70
C LEU A 107 -0.73 -11.66 5.04
N GLY A 108 -0.80 -10.37 4.79
CA GLY A 108 -2.03 -9.62 5.02
C GLY A 108 -2.04 -8.24 4.40
N LEU A 109 -3.18 -7.59 4.55
CA LEU A 109 -3.43 -6.22 4.10
C LEU A 109 -4.00 -5.43 5.28
N VAL A 110 -3.41 -4.27 5.57
CA VAL A 110 -4.04 -3.24 6.39
C VAL A 110 -4.58 -2.17 5.45
N GLN A 111 -5.89 -1.96 5.49
CA GLN A 111 -6.56 -1.00 4.61
C GLN A 111 -7.53 -0.12 5.41
N GLY A 112 -7.60 1.15 5.07
CA GLY A 112 -8.50 2.10 5.72
C GLY A 112 -8.45 3.47 5.07
N THR A 113 -8.97 4.46 5.79
CA THR A 113 -8.89 5.87 5.41
C THR A 113 -8.36 6.65 6.60
N ALA A 114 -7.32 7.44 6.37
CA ALA A 114 -6.66 8.20 7.41
C ALA A 114 -6.82 9.70 7.20
N SER A 115 -7.01 10.43 8.30
CA SER A 115 -6.76 11.87 8.36
C SER A 115 -5.29 12.11 8.65
N ALA A 116 -4.65 12.99 7.88
CA ALA A 116 -3.28 13.44 8.11
C ALA A 116 -3.26 14.95 8.37
N SER A 117 -2.92 15.35 9.59
CA SER A 117 -2.84 16.77 9.96
C SER A 117 -1.83 16.98 11.08
N HIS A 118 -1.10 18.10 11.03
CA HIS A 118 -0.10 18.48 12.04
C HIS A 118 0.86 17.34 12.43
N GLY A 119 1.37 16.58 11.44
CA GLY A 119 2.27 15.45 11.67
C GLY A 119 1.62 14.20 12.26
N THR A 120 0.30 14.16 12.43
CA THR A 120 -0.45 12.99 12.93
C THR A 120 -1.23 12.32 11.80
N PHE A 121 -1.07 11.01 11.69
CA PHE A 121 -1.79 10.12 10.78
C PHE A 121 -2.69 9.20 11.62
N GLN A 122 -4.01 9.33 11.47
CA GLN A 122 -4.99 8.58 12.26
C GLN A 122 -6.05 7.96 11.38
N ALA A 123 -6.35 6.68 11.61
CA ALA A 123 -7.44 5.97 10.96
C ALA A 123 -8.18 5.08 11.97
N ASP A 124 -9.42 5.43 12.30
CA ASP A 124 -10.24 4.61 13.19
C ASP A 124 -11.04 3.52 12.44
N ASN A 125 -11.19 3.65 11.11
CA ASN A 125 -11.91 2.68 10.26
C ASN A 125 -11.00 1.63 9.60
N ALA A 126 -9.74 1.57 10.02
CA ALA A 126 -8.75 0.68 9.43
C ALA A 126 -9.04 -0.78 9.82
N ARG A 127 -8.80 -1.70 8.88
CA ARG A 127 -9.01 -3.13 9.04
C ARG A 127 -7.79 -3.90 8.57
N THR A 128 -7.42 -4.92 9.34
CA THR A 128 -6.43 -5.91 8.97
C THR A 128 -7.14 -7.13 8.40
N PHE A 129 -6.74 -7.51 7.19
CA PHE A 129 -7.11 -8.76 6.55
C PHE A 129 -5.91 -9.71 6.66
N ASP A 130 -5.94 -10.58 7.68
CA ASP A 130 -4.95 -11.62 7.88
C ASP A 130 -5.29 -12.81 6.98
N ILE A 131 -4.55 -12.95 5.89
CA ILE A 131 -4.81 -13.98 4.87
C ILE A 131 -4.46 -15.36 5.43
N VAL A 132 -3.39 -15.46 6.22
CA VAL A 132 -2.95 -16.75 6.77
C VAL A 132 -3.78 -17.12 8.00
N GLY A 133 -4.03 -16.17 8.89
CA GLY A 133 -4.91 -16.34 10.05
C GLY A 133 -6.41 -16.42 9.71
N LYS A 134 -6.78 -16.15 8.45
CA LYS A 134 -8.15 -16.22 7.93
C LYS A 134 -9.13 -15.31 8.69
N ALA A 135 -8.71 -14.07 8.95
CA ALA A 135 -9.46 -13.13 9.75
C ALA A 135 -9.48 -11.73 9.17
N ALA A 136 -10.62 -11.04 9.32
CA ALA A 136 -10.76 -9.61 9.08
C ALA A 136 -11.05 -8.91 10.41
N ILE A 137 -10.16 -8.03 10.86
CA ILE A 137 -10.14 -7.48 12.21
C ILE A 137 -10.10 -5.96 12.14
N ASP A 138 -10.92 -5.28 12.94
CA ASP A 138 -10.83 -3.83 13.08
C ASP A 138 -9.53 -3.46 13.79
N THR A 139 -8.72 -2.67 13.11
CA THR A 139 -7.34 -2.35 13.48
C THR A 139 -7.12 -0.85 13.32
N PRO A 140 -7.58 -0.03 14.28
CA PRO A 140 -7.28 1.39 14.25
C PRO A 140 -5.78 1.64 14.12
N VAL A 141 -5.41 2.74 13.48
CA VAL A 141 -4.02 3.15 13.24
C VAL A 141 -3.79 4.52 13.85
N LEU A 142 -2.66 4.66 14.55
CA LEU A 142 -2.16 5.94 15.03
C LEU A 142 -0.66 6.02 14.74
N ALA A 143 -0.27 6.98 13.92
CA ALA A 143 1.12 7.20 13.55
C ALA A 143 1.47 8.69 13.51
N GLY A 144 2.75 8.99 13.64
CA GLY A 144 3.33 10.25 13.22
C GLY A 144 3.79 10.14 11.78
N TYR A 145 3.64 11.22 11.01
CA TYR A 145 4.22 11.33 9.67
C TYR A 145 5.12 12.56 9.56
N ASN A 146 6.21 12.39 8.81
CA ASN A 146 6.99 13.48 8.26
C ASN A 146 6.80 13.43 6.75
N GLU A 147 6.29 14.51 6.15
CA GLU A 147 5.99 14.60 4.72
C GLU A 147 7.18 14.12 3.89
N ARG A 148 6.91 13.21 2.94
CA ARG A 148 7.91 12.63 2.03
C ARG A 148 9.14 12.01 2.71
N ASN A 149 9.01 11.61 3.97
CA ASN A 149 10.13 11.05 4.74
C ASN A 149 9.76 9.76 5.46
N SER A 150 8.78 9.80 6.37
CA SER A 150 8.51 8.65 7.24
C SER A 150 7.06 8.59 7.71
N LEU A 151 6.58 7.38 7.99
CA LEU A 151 5.34 7.10 8.70
C LEU A 151 5.66 6.08 9.80
N VAL A 152 5.60 6.49 11.06
CA VAL A 152 6.03 5.70 12.21
C VAL A 152 4.97 5.73 13.29
N GLY A 153 4.54 4.56 13.77
CA GLY A 153 3.44 4.51 14.71
C GLY A 153 3.07 3.10 15.13
N VAL A 154 1.77 2.91 15.32
CA VAL A 154 1.20 1.65 15.74
C VAL A 154 -0.07 1.30 14.97
N THR A 155 -0.25 0.00 14.75
CA THR A 155 -1.54 -0.61 14.40
C THR A 155 -2.09 -1.30 15.65
N TYR A 156 -3.34 -1.02 16.01
CA TYR A 156 -3.98 -1.65 17.16
C TYR A 156 -4.60 -2.99 16.77
N THR A 157 -4.50 -4.00 17.62
CA THR A 157 -5.01 -5.35 17.28
C THR A 157 -6.52 -5.50 17.50
N SER A 158 -7.21 -4.44 17.95
CA SER A 158 -8.66 -4.39 18.10
C SER A 158 -9.16 -2.94 18.16
N ALA A 159 -10.45 -2.73 17.93
CA ALA A 159 -11.12 -1.44 18.09
C ALA A 159 -11.00 -0.86 19.53
N ALA A 160 -10.89 -1.74 20.53
CA ALA A 160 -10.69 -1.35 21.93
C ALA A 160 -9.27 -0.84 22.24
N LYS A 161 -8.35 -0.88 21.28
CA LYS A 161 -6.96 -0.36 21.39
C LYS A 161 -6.17 -0.95 22.57
N GLN A 162 -6.43 -2.21 22.91
CA GLN A 162 -5.82 -2.89 24.08
C GLN A 162 -4.36 -3.31 23.86
N SER A 163 -4.02 -3.68 22.62
CA SER A 163 -2.67 -4.09 22.22
C SER A 163 -2.33 -3.46 20.88
N SER A 164 -1.04 -3.31 20.61
CA SER A 164 -0.56 -2.62 19.42
C SER A 164 0.74 -3.20 18.87
N ILE A 165 0.89 -3.19 17.56
CA ILE A 165 2.11 -3.56 16.84
C ILE A 165 2.74 -2.27 16.32
N LYS A 166 4.03 -2.06 16.62
CA LYS A 166 4.75 -0.89 16.10
C LYS A 166 5.05 -1.08 14.62
N VAL A 167 4.96 -0.01 13.85
CA VAL A 167 5.31 0.03 12.44
C VAL A 167 6.28 1.18 12.18
N ASN A 168 7.29 0.94 11.35
CA ASN A 168 8.26 1.94 10.95
C ASN A 168 8.43 1.90 9.43
N LEU A 169 7.84 2.88 8.74
CA LEU A 169 7.85 2.97 7.29
C LEU A 169 8.61 4.21 6.83
N VAL A 170 9.34 4.04 5.74
CA VAL A 170 10.12 5.06 5.07
C VAL A 170 9.48 5.35 3.72
N TYR A 171 9.44 6.63 3.36
CA TYR A 171 8.93 7.08 2.08
C TYR A 171 9.82 6.60 0.93
N ASP A 172 9.17 6.11 -0.14
CA ASP A 172 9.84 5.78 -1.40
C ASP A 172 9.63 6.91 -2.41
N ALA A 173 10.74 7.58 -2.76
CA ALA A 173 10.76 8.65 -3.74
C ALA A 173 10.32 8.21 -5.15
N ALA A 174 10.23 6.90 -5.41
CA ALA A 174 9.61 6.39 -6.62
C ALA A 174 8.16 6.87 -6.74
N TYR A 175 7.44 7.13 -5.65
CA TYR A 175 6.06 7.63 -5.65
C TYR A 175 5.85 8.85 -6.58
N GLU A 176 6.83 9.75 -6.67
CA GLU A 176 6.75 10.99 -7.46
C GLU A 176 7.05 10.79 -8.95
N ARG A 177 7.13 9.54 -9.41
CA ARG A 177 7.39 9.21 -10.81
C ARG A 177 6.17 8.52 -11.40
N PRO A 178 5.59 9.02 -12.51
CA PRO A 178 4.46 8.35 -13.13
C PRO A 178 4.82 6.92 -13.56
N VAL A 179 3.97 5.96 -13.19
CA VAL A 179 4.10 4.59 -13.69
C VAL A 179 3.69 4.52 -15.16
N SER A 180 4.49 3.82 -15.98
CA SER A 180 4.14 3.55 -17.38
C SER A 180 3.52 2.15 -17.52
N LEU A 181 2.33 2.05 -18.11
CA LEU A 181 1.69 0.76 -18.41
C LEU A 181 2.58 -0.15 -19.26
N SER A 182 3.35 0.42 -20.20
CA SER A 182 4.28 -0.37 -21.02
C SER A 182 5.45 -0.95 -20.21
N SER A 183 5.88 -0.30 -19.12
CA SER A 183 6.96 -0.82 -18.27
C SER A 183 6.51 -2.00 -17.40
N VAL A 184 5.24 -2.01 -17.01
CA VAL A 184 4.66 -3.05 -16.14
C VAL A 184 3.91 -4.12 -16.93
N ALA A 185 3.68 -3.93 -18.23
CA ALA A 185 3.01 -4.93 -19.05
C ALA A 185 3.82 -6.23 -19.13
N GLY A 186 3.15 -7.36 -18.98
CA GLY A 186 3.73 -8.69 -19.10
C GLY A 186 3.00 -9.74 -18.27
N SER A 187 3.53 -10.96 -18.30
CA SER A 187 3.00 -12.10 -17.55
C SER A 187 3.67 -12.20 -16.19
N TYR A 188 2.88 -12.53 -15.19
CA TYR A 188 3.25 -12.65 -13.80
C TYR A 188 2.81 -14.01 -13.28
N SER A 189 3.61 -14.57 -12.39
CA SER A 189 3.28 -15.77 -11.64
C SER A 189 3.52 -15.54 -10.15
N GLY A 190 2.63 -16.06 -9.32
CA GLY A 190 2.66 -15.74 -7.91
C GLY A 190 1.63 -16.46 -7.08
N ALA A 191 1.37 -15.89 -5.91
CA ALA A 191 0.30 -16.32 -5.02
C ALA A 191 -0.75 -15.22 -4.93
N ALA A 192 -2.00 -15.64 -4.81
CA ALA A 192 -3.10 -14.76 -4.47
C ALA A 192 -3.93 -15.38 -3.36
N GLY A 193 -4.49 -14.56 -2.49
CA GLY A 193 -5.28 -15.07 -1.39
C GLY A 193 -6.16 -14.03 -0.72
N SER A 194 -7.08 -14.54 0.07
CA SER A 194 -8.01 -13.81 0.89
C SER A 194 -8.15 -14.47 2.26
N THR A 195 -8.95 -13.86 3.15
CA THR A 195 -9.22 -14.45 4.46
C THR A 195 -9.95 -15.80 4.38
N LYS A 196 -10.46 -16.19 3.21
CA LYS A 196 -11.16 -17.47 3.01
C LYS A 196 -10.30 -18.53 2.33
N GLY A 197 -9.15 -18.17 1.77
CA GLY A 197 -8.24 -19.11 1.12
C GLY A 197 -7.29 -18.44 0.14
N GLY A 198 -6.27 -19.16 -0.30
CA GLY A 198 -5.32 -18.67 -1.28
C GLY A 198 -4.79 -19.79 -2.16
N GLU A 199 -4.25 -19.40 -3.30
CA GLU A 199 -3.73 -20.31 -4.31
C GLU A 199 -2.65 -19.67 -5.16
N ALA A 200 -1.90 -20.50 -5.89
CA ALA A 200 -1.00 -20.00 -6.92
C ALA A 200 -1.82 -19.45 -8.10
N THR A 201 -1.37 -18.36 -8.68
CA THR A 201 -2.02 -17.70 -9.81
C THR A 201 -1.01 -17.25 -10.86
N THR A 202 -1.47 -17.22 -12.11
CA THR A 202 -0.79 -16.59 -13.23
C THR A 202 -1.70 -15.55 -13.84
N PHE A 203 -1.17 -14.37 -14.15
CA PHE A 203 -1.93 -13.30 -14.78
C PHE A 203 -1.06 -12.47 -15.70
N THR A 204 -1.68 -11.72 -16.59
CA THR A 204 -1.01 -10.80 -17.51
C THR A 204 -1.59 -9.41 -17.32
N ILE A 205 -0.71 -8.41 -17.28
CA ILE A 205 -1.06 -6.99 -17.41
C ILE A 205 -0.75 -6.57 -18.85
N GLY A 206 -1.75 -6.11 -19.59
CA GLY A 206 -1.62 -5.59 -20.94
C GLY A 206 -1.01 -4.19 -20.98
N GLN A 207 -0.53 -3.78 -22.15
CA GLN A 207 0.00 -2.42 -22.36
C GLN A 207 -1.08 -1.34 -22.26
N ASP A 208 -2.35 -1.73 -22.39
CA ASP A 208 -3.55 -0.92 -22.20
C ASP A 208 -4.07 -0.97 -20.75
N GLY A 209 -3.36 -1.68 -19.85
CA GLY A 209 -3.77 -1.88 -18.47
C GLY A 209 -4.77 -3.01 -18.27
N SER A 210 -5.19 -3.74 -19.31
CA SER A 210 -6.06 -4.91 -19.15
C SER A 210 -5.40 -5.97 -18.26
N ILE A 211 -6.17 -6.61 -17.38
CA ILE A 211 -5.72 -7.69 -16.51
C ILE A 211 -6.48 -8.95 -16.89
N GLN A 212 -5.77 -10.05 -17.12
CA GLN A 212 -6.36 -11.37 -17.33
C GLN A 212 -5.58 -12.41 -16.56
N GLY A 213 -6.24 -13.28 -15.80
CA GLY A 213 -5.54 -14.31 -15.03
C GLY A 213 -6.40 -15.48 -14.58
N SER A 214 -5.72 -16.46 -14.02
CA SER A 214 -6.35 -17.65 -13.45
C SER A 214 -5.57 -18.21 -12.27
N GLY A 215 -6.28 -18.82 -11.33
CA GLY A 215 -5.73 -19.64 -10.25
C GLY A 215 -5.65 -21.12 -10.63
N VAL A 216 -4.89 -21.90 -9.86
CA VAL A 216 -4.76 -23.36 -10.05
C VAL A 216 -6.06 -24.12 -9.83
N SER A 217 -7.03 -23.53 -9.13
CA SER A 217 -8.40 -24.03 -8.98
C SER A 217 -9.22 -23.98 -10.29
N GLY A 218 -8.73 -23.27 -11.31
CA GLY A 218 -9.49 -22.93 -12.51
C GLY A 218 -10.36 -21.68 -12.34
N CYS A 219 -10.30 -20.99 -11.21
CA CYS A 219 -10.91 -19.67 -11.07
C CYS A 219 -10.24 -18.68 -12.01
N THR A 220 -11.03 -17.99 -12.83
CA THR A 220 -10.56 -16.95 -13.75
C THR A 220 -10.93 -15.57 -13.22
N PHE A 221 -10.12 -14.57 -13.54
CA PHE A 221 -10.42 -13.18 -13.24
C PHE A 221 -9.95 -12.27 -14.38
N SER A 222 -10.65 -11.15 -14.51
CA SER A 222 -10.43 -10.15 -15.54
C SER A 222 -10.53 -8.75 -14.93
N GLY A 223 -9.85 -7.76 -15.49
CA GLY A 223 -9.86 -6.44 -14.89
C GLY A 223 -9.11 -5.38 -15.69
N THR A 224 -8.88 -4.26 -15.03
CA THR A 224 -8.13 -3.13 -15.57
C THR A 224 -7.27 -2.51 -14.48
N THR A 225 -6.13 -1.98 -14.89
CA THR A 225 -5.28 -1.09 -14.12
C THR A 225 -5.15 0.26 -14.81
N THR A 226 -5.12 1.34 -14.05
CA THR A 226 -4.95 2.70 -14.58
C THR A 226 -3.95 3.49 -13.73
N PRO A 227 -3.01 4.25 -14.33
CA PRO A 227 -2.15 5.16 -13.57
C PRO A 227 -2.94 6.10 -12.69
N HIS A 228 -2.57 6.17 -11.41
CA HIS A 228 -3.18 7.10 -10.47
C HIS A 228 -2.52 8.47 -10.61
N GLY A 229 -3.05 9.29 -11.52
CA GLY A 229 -2.48 10.61 -11.83
C GLY A 229 -1.02 10.50 -12.27
N ASP A 230 -0.13 11.21 -11.56
CA ASP A 230 1.32 11.25 -11.82
C ASP A 230 2.15 10.35 -10.88
N LYS A 231 1.52 9.37 -10.22
CA LYS A 231 2.15 8.56 -9.18
C LYS A 231 2.63 7.18 -9.63
N ASN A 232 3.56 6.59 -8.88
CA ASN A 232 4.13 5.28 -9.18
C ASN A 232 3.32 4.09 -8.63
N PHE A 233 2.02 4.08 -8.90
CA PHE A 233 1.14 2.95 -8.63
C PHE A 233 -0.07 3.01 -9.55
N LEU A 234 -0.79 1.90 -9.64
CA LEU A 234 -1.99 1.79 -10.45
C LEU A 234 -3.20 1.59 -9.54
N ASP A 235 -4.30 2.25 -9.89
CA ASP A 235 -5.62 1.82 -9.43
C ASP A 235 -5.99 0.54 -10.18
N ALA A 236 -6.64 -0.39 -9.49
CA ALA A 236 -7.01 -1.67 -10.06
C ALA A 236 -8.46 -2.02 -9.77
N THR A 237 -9.13 -2.56 -10.78
CA THR A 237 -10.46 -3.16 -10.67
C THR A 237 -10.39 -4.56 -11.25
N VAL A 238 -10.78 -5.56 -10.46
CA VAL A 238 -10.76 -6.98 -10.86
C VAL A 238 -12.12 -7.60 -10.61
N LYS A 239 -12.66 -8.25 -11.64
CA LYS A 239 -13.89 -9.04 -11.60
C LYS A 239 -13.56 -10.52 -11.71
N PHE A 240 -14.06 -11.29 -10.75
CA PHE A 240 -13.96 -12.74 -10.76
C PHE A 240 -14.99 -13.35 -11.70
N GLY A 241 -14.60 -14.44 -12.36
CA GLY A 241 -15.47 -15.27 -13.18
C GLY A 241 -16.53 -16.04 -12.37
N PRO A 242 -17.25 -16.97 -13.00
CA PRO A 242 -18.19 -17.85 -12.30
C PRO A 242 -17.45 -18.87 -11.40
N ALA A 243 -18.19 -19.81 -10.80
CA ALA A 243 -17.60 -20.96 -10.12
C ALA A 243 -16.52 -21.63 -11.02
N PRO A 244 -15.36 -22.02 -10.48
CA PRO A 244 -15.06 -22.31 -9.07
C PRO A 244 -14.47 -21.13 -8.27
N CYS A 245 -14.61 -19.89 -8.74
CA CYS A 245 -14.09 -18.74 -8.01
C CYS A 245 -14.66 -18.58 -6.61
N LEU A 246 -13.83 -18.12 -5.68
CA LEU A 246 -14.23 -17.85 -4.29
C LEU A 246 -15.24 -16.70 -4.19
N TYR A 247 -15.19 -15.74 -5.12
CA TYR A 247 -16.14 -14.62 -5.21
C TYR A 247 -16.83 -14.58 -6.59
N PRO A 248 -17.71 -15.55 -6.92
CA PRO A 248 -18.28 -15.64 -8.26
C PRO A 248 -18.95 -14.34 -8.70
N GLY A 249 -18.50 -13.76 -9.82
CA GLY A 249 -19.06 -12.53 -10.40
C GLY A 249 -18.80 -11.24 -9.62
N MET A 250 -18.13 -11.29 -8.47
CA MET A 250 -17.85 -10.12 -7.65
C MET A 250 -16.72 -9.28 -8.24
N THR A 251 -16.80 -7.98 -8.01
CA THR A 251 -15.77 -7.01 -8.40
C THR A 251 -15.10 -6.46 -7.15
N LEU A 252 -13.77 -6.45 -7.17
CA LEU A 252 -12.93 -5.88 -6.13
C LEU A 252 -12.14 -4.71 -6.72
N THR A 253 -11.89 -3.72 -5.88
CA THR A 253 -11.13 -2.52 -6.23
C THR A 253 -9.98 -2.33 -5.25
N GLY A 254 -8.89 -1.74 -5.72
CA GLY A 254 -7.76 -1.42 -4.87
C GLY A 254 -6.60 -0.90 -5.67
N VAL A 255 -5.40 -1.23 -5.24
CA VAL A 255 -4.17 -0.70 -5.82
C VAL A 255 -3.17 -1.80 -6.15
N VAL A 256 -2.35 -1.52 -7.15
CA VAL A 256 -1.22 -2.34 -7.57
C VAL A 256 0.02 -1.47 -7.56
N PHE A 257 1.08 -1.94 -6.92
CA PHE A 257 2.37 -1.28 -6.91
C PHE A 257 3.49 -2.29 -7.19
N PHE A 258 4.61 -1.75 -7.65
CA PHE A 258 5.70 -2.55 -8.22
C PHE A 258 7.01 -2.26 -7.48
N THR A 259 7.82 -3.29 -7.31
CA THR A 259 9.19 -3.14 -6.83
C THR A 259 10.09 -4.00 -7.71
N SER A 260 10.92 -3.38 -8.55
CA SER A 260 11.74 -4.10 -9.54
C SER A 260 10.90 -5.01 -10.47
N ASN A 261 10.96 -6.34 -10.29
CA ASN A 261 10.21 -7.33 -11.08
C ASN A 261 9.01 -7.90 -10.33
N GLU A 262 8.65 -7.29 -9.22
CA GLU A 262 7.68 -7.78 -8.26
C GLU A 262 6.43 -6.93 -8.36
N VAL A 263 5.28 -7.57 -8.22
CA VAL A 263 3.97 -6.92 -8.19
C VAL A 263 3.28 -7.30 -6.90
N LEU A 264 2.78 -6.28 -6.20
CA LEU A 264 1.93 -6.42 -5.03
C LEU A 264 0.61 -5.73 -5.31
N ALA A 265 -0.49 -6.40 -5.01
CA ALA A 265 -1.82 -5.85 -5.13
C ALA A 265 -2.59 -6.07 -3.83
N GLY A 266 -3.32 -5.04 -3.41
CA GLY A 266 -4.28 -5.13 -2.32
C GLY A 266 -5.62 -4.63 -2.82
N LEU A 267 -6.60 -5.53 -2.94
CA LEU A 267 -7.96 -5.21 -3.33
C LEU A 267 -8.93 -5.59 -2.23
N THR A 268 -10.05 -4.89 -2.13
CA THR A 268 -11.08 -5.17 -1.13
C THR A 268 -12.44 -5.39 -1.78
N LEU A 269 -13.29 -6.18 -1.14
CA LEU A 269 -14.72 -6.14 -1.44
C LEU A 269 -15.30 -4.75 -1.12
N PRO A 270 -16.41 -4.33 -1.76
CA PRO A 270 -17.02 -3.02 -1.50
C PRO A 270 -17.42 -2.81 -0.03
N ASP A 271 -17.86 -3.87 0.64
CA ASP A 271 -18.23 -3.85 2.07
C ASP A 271 -17.03 -4.03 3.02
N ARG A 272 -15.83 -4.23 2.46
CA ARG A 272 -14.59 -4.50 3.19
C ARG A 272 -14.73 -5.69 4.16
N SER A 273 -15.58 -6.66 3.83
CA SER A 273 -15.71 -7.92 4.58
C SER A 273 -14.54 -8.87 4.32
N ASP A 274 -13.84 -8.68 3.21
CA ASP A 274 -12.70 -9.46 2.79
C ASP A 274 -11.76 -8.64 1.90
N ALA A 275 -10.54 -9.14 1.74
CA ALA A 275 -9.54 -8.59 0.85
C ALA A 275 -8.93 -9.68 -0.03
N PHE A 276 -8.48 -9.28 -1.21
CA PHE A 276 -7.71 -10.11 -2.10
C PHE A 276 -6.32 -9.49 -2.26
N VAL A 277 -5.31 -10.24 -1.81
CA VAL A 277 -3.91 -9.84 -1.86
C VAL A 277 -3.21 -10.69 -2.89
N VAL A 278 -2.47 -10.05 -3.79
CA VAL A 278 -1.65 -10.73 -4.80
C VAL A 278 -0.20 -10.35 -4.60
N ALA A 279 0.67 -11.35 -4.68
CA ALA A 279 2.11 -11.17 -4.76
C ALA A 279 2.65 -12.03 -5.90
N GLY A 280 3.31 -11.40 -6.87
CA GLY A 280 3.84 -12.12 -8.03
C GLY A 280 5.14 -11.53 -8.55
N THR A 281 5.78 -12.28 -9.43
CA THR A 281 6.99 -11.89 -10.14
C THR A 281 6.79 -12.06 -11.64
N LYS A 282 7.37 -11.13 -12.40
CA LYS A 282 7.43 -11.16 -13.86
C LYS A 282 8.42 -12.19 -14.38
#